data_AF-A0A515LA24-F1
#
_entry.id   AF-A0A515LA24-F1
#
_cell.length_a   1.000
_cell.length_b   1.000
_cell.length_c   1.000
_cell.angle_alpha   90.00
_cell.angle_beta   90.00
_cell.angle_gamma   90.00
#
_symmetry.space_group_name_H-M   'P 1'
#
loop_
_entity.id
_entity.type
_entity.pdbx_description
1 polymer ?
#
loop_
_entity_poly.entity_id
_entity_poly.type
_entity_poly.pdbx_seq_one_letter_code
_entity_poly.pdbx_strand_id
1 'polypeptide(L)'
;MKKIIALSSALALGLTVAACDGPKENAMEDAGEQNAEVVNEQAEAMEDAGTMTDEQADAVTDQAEDKADAMEEVGEAADEGTVPAATATTN
;
A
#
# COMPACT_ATOMS: atom_id res chain seq x y z
N MET A 1 11.23 14.69 25.79
CA MET A 1 9.99 15.32 26.26
C MET A 1 9.06 15.50 25.07
N LYS A 2 7.95 14.75 25.07
CA LYS A 2 6.60 15.10 24.58
C LYS A 2 6.45 15.88 23.26
N LYS A 3 5.81 15.15 22.33
CA LYS A 3 4.64 15.54 21.51
C LYS A 3 4.98 16.20 20.16
N ILE A 4 5.21 15.35 19.15
CA ILE A 4 4.69 15.68 17.83
C ILE A 4 3.30 15.05 17.76
N ILE A 5 2.34 15.96 17.65
CA ILE A 5 0.92 15.70 17.59
C ILE A 5 0.66 14.90 16.33
N ALA A 6 0.03 13.75 16.52
CA ALA A 6 -0.61 12.93 15.50
C ALA A 6 -1.26 13.82 14.42
N LEU A 7 -0.80 13.68 13.18
CA LEU A 7 -1.58 14.08 12.02
C LEU A 7 -2.83 13.20 12.01
N SER A 8 -3.92 13.74 12.55
CA SER A 8 -5.27 13.24 12.40
C SER A 8 -5.77 13.47 10.96
N SER A 9 -5.15 12.80 9.99
CA SER A 9 -5.64 12.71 8.61
C SER A 9 -6.39 11.40 8.32
N ALA A 10 -6.42 10.47 9.27
CA ALA A 10 -7.10 9.17 9.14
C ALA A 10 -8.66 9.23 9.18
N LEU A 11 -9.29 10.36 8.85
CA LEU A 11 -10.77 10.48 8.96
C LEU A 11 -11.47 11.07 7.73
N ALA A 12 -10.81 11.13 6.58
CA ALA A 12 -11.42 11.65 5.34
C ALA A 12 -11.61 10.63 4.21
N LEU A 13 -11.24 9.35 4.39
CA LEU A 13 -11.48 8.30 3.39
C LEU A 13 -12.45 7.20 3.87
N GLY A 14 -12.79 7.16 5.17
CA GLY A 14 -13.50 6.02 5.78
C GLY A 14 -15.02 6.11 5.93
N LEU A 15 -15.77 6.82 5.06
CA LEU A 15 -17.24 6.83 5.13
C LEU A 15 -17.96 6.12 3.98
N THR A 16 -17.24 5.52 3.04
CA THR A 16 -17.83 4.72 1.93
C THR A 16 -17.23 3.32 1.74
N VAL A 17 -16.10 2.99 2.39
CA VAL A 17 -15.28 1.78 2.15
C VAL A 17 -16.03 0.45 2.30
N ALA A 18 -17.09 0.35 3.11
CA ALA A 18 -17.82 -0.92 3.26
C ALA A 18 -18.75 -1.29 2.07
N ALA A 19 -18.82 -0.48 1.01
CA ALA A 19 -19.69 -0.70 -0.14
C ALA A 19 -18.98 -0.65 -1.51
N CYS A 20 -17.69 -0.34 -1.56
CA CYS A 20 -16.90 -0.36 -2.80
C CYS A 20 -16.06 -1.62 -2.98
N ASP A 21 -15.78 -2.36 -1.89
CA ASP A 21 -14.93 -3.56 -1.87
C ASP A 21 -15.40 -4.65 -2.85
N GLY A 22 -14.84 -4.60 -4.06
CA GLY A 22 -15.25 -5.42 -5.18
C GLY A 22 -14.35 -6.65 -5.37
N PRO A 23 -14.76 -7.62 -6.21
CA PRO A 23 -14.00 -8.85 -6.40
C PRO A 23 -12.65 -8.66 -7.11
N LYS A 24 -12.39 -7.50 -7.73
CA LYS A 24 -11.10 -7.15 -8.32
C LYS A 24 -10.22 -6.42 -7.32
N GLU A 25 -10.76 -5.47 -6.57
CA GLU A 25 -10.11 -4.81 -5.44
C GLU A 25 -9.54 -5.86 -4.46
N ASN A 26 -10.40 -6.68 -3.86
CA ASN A 26 -9.99 -7.78 -2.97
C ASN A 26 -8.88 -8.67 -3.56
N ALA A 27 -9.03 -9.05 -4.83
CA ALA A 27 -8.07 -9.96 -5.46
C ALA A 27 -6.70 -9.29 -5.75
N MET A 28 -6.69 -7.96 -5.94
CA MET A 28 -5.46 -7.20 -6.14
C MET A 28 -4.82 -6.82 -4.79
N GLU A 29 -5.62 -6.45 -3.80
CA GLU A 29 -5.21 -6.24 -2.40
C GLU A 29 -4.57 -7.51 -1.84
N ASP A 30 -5.28 -8.66 -1.86
CA ASP A 30 -4.77 -9.96 -1.39
C ASP A 30 -3.43 -10.35 -2.04
N ALA A 31 -3.27 -10.03 -3.33
CA ALA A 31 -2.06 -10.33 -4.08
C ALA A 31 -0.93 -9.34 -3.77
N GLY A 32 -1.26 -8.07 -3.58
CA GLY A 32 -0.35 -7.00 -3.19
C GLY A 32 0.19 -7.26 -1.78
N GLU A 33 -0.69 -7.45 -0.80
CA GLU A 33 -0.33 -7.75 0.59
C GLU A 33 0.53 -9.01 0.70
N GLN A 34 0.16 -10.12 0.05
CA GLN A 34 1.02 -11.32 0.08
C GLN A 34 2.42 -11.07 -0.49
N ASN A 35 2.57 -10.21 -1.50
CA ASN A 35 3.90 -9.85 -1.98
C ASN A 35 4.64 -8.95 -0.99
N ALA A 36 3.95 -7.98 -0.38
CA ALA A 36 4.53 -7.10 0.63
C ALA A 36 4.99 -7.90 1.86
N GLU A 37 4.19 -8.85 2.34
CA GLU A 37 4.55 -9.75 3.45
C GLU A 37 5.81 -10.56 3.14
N VAL A 38 5.92 -11.16 1.94
CA VAL A 38 7.11 -11.92 1.53
C VAL A 38 8.35 -11.03 1.48
N VAL A 39 8.20 -9.78 1.01
CA VAL A 39 9.30 -8.82 0.98
C VAL A 39 9.69 -8.41 2.41
N ASN A 40 8.72 -8.16 3.28
CA ASN A 40 8.97 -7.81 4.68
C ASN A 40 9.69 -8.94 5.43
N GLU A 41 9.21 -10.19 5.32
CA GLU A 41 9.88 -11.35 5.94
C GLU A 41 11.33 -11.50 5.45
N GLN A 42 11.59 -11.22 4.17
CA GLN A 42 12.93 -11.24 3.61
C GLN A 42 13.80 -10.08 4.10
N ALA A 43 13.22 -8.88 4.25
CA ALA A 43 13.89 -7.70 4.78
C ALA A 43 14.28 -7.89 6.26
N GLU A 44 13.35 -8.37 7.10
CA GLU A 44 13.60 -8.73 8.49
C GLU A 44 14.69 -9.80 8.61
N ALA A 45 14.65 -10.85 7.78
CA ALA A 45 15.69 -11.87 7.78
C ALA A 45 17.07 -11.32 7.39
N MET A 46 17.13 -10.31 6.52
CA MET A 46 18.38 -9.64 6.14
C MET A 46 18.88 -8.67 7.22
N GLU A 47 17.99 -8.01 7.94
CA GLU A 47 18.27 -7.19 9.13
C GLU A 47 18.87 -8.07 10.23
N ASP A 48 18.20 -9.17 10.58
CA ASP A 48 18.65 -10.16 11.57
C ASP A 48 20.03 -10.76 11.21
N ALA A 49 20.29 -10.96 9.91
CA ALA A 49 21.58 -11.43 9.42
C ALA A 49 22.68 -10.34 9.45
N GLY A 50 22.34 -9.11 9.79
CA GLY A 50 23.25 -7.95 9.82
C GLY A 50 23.68 -7.49 8.42
N THR A 51 22.92 -7.86 7.38
CA THR A 51 23.20 -7.51 5.98
C THR A 51 22.44 -6.27 5.51
N MET A 52 21.46 -5.82 6.31
CA MET A 52 20.62 -4.66 6.11
C MET A 52 20.47 -3.92 7.44
N THR A 53 20.33 -2.59 7.43
CA THR A 53 19.95 -1.82 8.63
C THR A 53 18.43 -1.73 8.76
N ASP A 54 17.92 -1.48 9.96
CA ASP A 54 16.48 -1.28 10.23
C ASP A 54 15.88 -0.26 9.24
N GLU A 55 16.50 0.92 9.06
CA GLU A 55 15.97 1.92 8.12
C GLU A 55 15.97 1.47 6.64
N GLN A 56 16.80 0.50 6.28
CA GLN A 56 16.82 -0.06 4.92
C GLN A 56 15.76 -1.14 4.76
N ALA A 57 15.52 -1.94 5.81
CA ALA A 57 14.44 -2.93 5.84
C ALA A 57 13.09 -2.21 5.75
N ASP A 58 12.88 -1.20 6.60
CA ASP A 58 11.70 -0.33 6.58
C ASP A 58 11.47 0.26 5.19
N ALA A 59 12.49 0.88 4.58
CA ALA A 59 12.34 1.50 3.27
C ALA A 59 12.04 0.50 2.14
N VAL A 60 12.42 -0.77 2.29
CA VAL A 60 12.10 -1.84 1.31
C VAL A 60 10.68 -2.34 1.53
N THR A 61 10.26 -2.51 2.77
CA THR A 61 8.87 -2.87 3.13
C THR A 61 7.90 -1.77 2.72
N ASP A 62 8.18 -0.50 3.04
CA ASP A 62 7.38 0.66 2.61
C ASP A 62 7.19 0.67 1.08
N GLN A 63 8.25 0.39 0.32
CA GLN A 63 8.15 0.32 -1.15
C GLN A 63 7.35 -0.88 -1.66
N ALA A 64 7.20 -1.93 -0.87
CA ALA A 64 6.37 -3.07 -1.22
C ALA A 64 4.90 -2.80 -0.89
N GLU A 65 4.63 -2.17 0.25
CA GLU A 65 3.31 -1.66 0.63
C GLU A 65 2.80 -0.61 -0.36
N ASP A 66 3.62 0.39 -0.74
CA ASP A 66 3.27 1.37 -1.79
C ASP A 66 2.84 0.71 -3.12
N LYS A 67 3.41 -0.45 -3.44
CA LYS A 67 3.03 -1.21 -4.64
C LYS A 67 1.74 -2.01 -4.43
N ALA A 68 1.51 -2.53 -3.24
CA ALA A 68 0.26 -3.21 -2.88
C ALA A 68 -0.91 -2.22 -2.96
N ASP A 69 -0.75 -1.03 -2.36
CA ASP A 69 -1.74 0.06 -2.43
C ASP A 69 -2.03 0.45 -3.89
N ALA A 70 -0.99 0.60 -4.72
CA ALA A 70 -1.18 0.90 -6.14
C ALA A 70 -1.91 -0.23 -6.91
N MET A 71 -1.81 -1.48 -6.45
CA MET A 71 -2.56 -2.60 -7.03
C MET A 71 -4.02 -2.59 -6.56
N GLU A 72 -4.27 -2.30 -5.29
CA GLU A 72 -5.61 -2.08 -4.73
C GLU A 72 -6.34 -0.98 -5.50
N GLU A 73 -5.73 0.20 -5.69
CA GLU A 73 -6.31 1.31 -6.47
C GLU A 73 -6.69 0.90 -7.91
N VAL A 74 -5.89 0.01 -8.54
CA VAL A 74 -6.21 -0.52 -9.88
C VAL A 74 -7.39 -1.50 -9.82
N GLY A 75 -7.48 -2.29 -8.76
CA GLY A 75 -8.61 -3.19 -8.50
C GLY A 75 -9.91 -2.44 -8.24
N GLU A 76 -9.87 -1.44 -7.36
CA GLU A 76 -10.97 -0.52 -7.06
C GLU A 76 -11.46 0.15 -8.36
N ALA A 77 -10.53 0.72 -9.15
CA ALA A 77 -10.88 1.35 -10.41
C ALA A 77 -11.57 0.38 -11.40
N ALA A 78 -11.11 -0.88 -11.44
CA ALA A 78 -11.71 -1.91 -12.27
C ALA A 78 -13.13 -2.29 -11.82
N ASP A 79 -13.41 -2.31 -10.51
CA ASP A 79 -14.72 -2.63 -9.96
C ASP A 79 -15.70 -1.45 -10.08
N GLU A 80 -15.24 -0.22 -9.88
CA GLU A 80 -16.05 0.98 -10.06
C GLU A 80 -16.29 1.31 -11.55
N GLY A 81 -15.59 0.63 -12.47
CA GLY A 81 -15.60 0.96 -13.89
C GLY A 81 -15.02 2.35 -14.17
N THR A 82 -14.27 2.91 -13.23
CA THR A 82 -13.53 4.13 -13.38
C THR A 82 -12.23 3.78 -14.09
N VAL A 83 -11.98 4.39 -15.26
CA VAL A 83 -10.67 4.23 -15.90
C VAL A 83 -9.69 4.97 -14.99
N PRO A 84 -8.63 4.33 -14.45
CA PRO A 84 -7.64 5.04 -13.65
C PRO A 84 -7.18 6.20 -14.52
N ALA A 85 -7.27 7.42 -13.98
CA ALA A 85 -7.09 8.65 -14.73
C ALA A 85 -5.67 8.67 -15.30
N ALA A 86 -5.53 8.08 -16.50
CA ALA A 86 -4.33 8.12 -17.29
C ALA A 86 -4.02 9.60 -17.44
N THR A 87 -2.87 9.96 -16.88
CA THR A 87 -2.31 11.29 -16.80
C THR A 87 -2.60 12.03 -18.09
N ALA A 88 -3.57 12.94 -18.06
CA ALA A 88 -3.87 13.84 -19.16
C ALA A 88 -2.77 14.90 -19.25
N THR A 89 -1.55 14.49 -19.58
CA THR A 89 -0.52 15.40 -20.09
C THR A 89 -0.80 15.59 -21.57
N THR A 90 -1.65 16.56 -21.89
CA THR A 90 -1.75 17.13 -23.23
C THR A 90 -0.76 18.30 -23.34
N ASN A 91 0.00 18.30 -24.43
CA ASN A 91 1.01 19.28 -24.87
C ASN A 91 0.82 20.74 -24.41
#